data_AF-A0A0S4LZW1-F1
#
_entry.id   AF-A0A0S4LZW1-F1
#
_cell.length_a   1.000
_cell.length_b   1.000
_cell.length_c   1.000
_cell.angle_alpha   90.00
_cell.angle_beta   90.00
_cell.angle_gamma   90.00
#
_symmetry.space_group_name_H-M   'P 1'
#
loop_
_entity.id
_entity.type
_entity.pdbx_description
1 polymer ?
#
loop_
_entity_poly.entity_id
_entity_poly.type
_entity_poly.pdbx_seq_one_letter_code
_entity_poly.pdbx_strand_id
1 'polypeptide(L)'
;MSVAMSPLSLEELAIGSVFGVNRKESIEQLMHLSHKETMELIVALNHSKGGRTKYEPSLGCCYGDQLTQMYQVNANFFHENCKKISNYQELTSLASLMDHVHVLMNECENISKTFLSKNKYRNTHPICQTINTKNTGDIIKNYYERRSRILSLPFPPAGGPPPKIPSLEETSYYYDPIIFLDVSHYHGDRNNYQCMELFIEVIISPIIESYSTIRLHLHKFVNDLKKKSKYIRKKIYRLVTALLLHIKFHTSFFPAIAERRLSAKRTNAENMLDLRKEELILMSLEIIICLRNFVELTTNIINKTITPMLELCNYISLEDALEAFKIRITGLRSDIIFITAAMENKDMLEEKEEPFLLARKTVEKKKSCILLSKTEIIKIKSFLKRRYPDLIMHKKFVVKYLLKKIKKNDSTDALIRGLRKEIEEMELFLDTSEPYPHKNFKK
;
A
#
# COMPACT_ATOMS: atom_id res chain seq x y z
N MET A 1 -8.70 7.28 31.34
CA MET A 1 -7.45 7.22 32.13
C MET A 1 -6.29 7.55 31.20
N SER A 2 -5.68 8.73 31.33
CA SER A 2 -4.46 9.08 30.58
C SER A 2 -3.29 8.37 31.23
N VAL A 3 -2.75 7.33 30.60
CA VAL A 3 -1.47 6.77 31.00
C VAL A 3 -0.44 7.89 30.86
N ALA A 4 0.16 8.31 31.97
CA ALA A 4 1.22 9.30 31.95
C ALA A 4 2.37 8.73 31.10
N MET A 5 2.54 9.26 29.90
CA MET A 5 3.60 8.82 29.01
C MET A 5 4.90 9.45 29.46
N SER A 6 5.89 8.60 29.78
CA SER A 6 7.27 9.03 29.96
C SER A 6 7.69 9.88 28.73
N PRO A 7 8.38 11.02 28.92
CA PRO A 7 8.87 11.79 27.80
C PRO A 7 9.77 10.92 26.91
N LEU A 8 9.65 11.09 25.59
CA LEU A 8 10.50 10.39 24.62
C LEU A 8 11.91 11.00 24.66
N SER A 9 12.93 10.14 24.54
CA SER A 9 14.31 10.55 24.33
C SER A 9 14.51 11.24 22.98
N LEU A 10 15.62 11.96 22.81
CA LEU A 10 15.95 12.62 21.55
C LEU A 10 16.09 11.63 20.39
N GLU A 11 16.66 10.45 20.66
CA GLU A 11 16.80 9.38 19.66
C GLU A 11 15.43 8.84 19.22
N GLU A 12 14.52 8.62 20.18
CA GLU A 12 13.14 8.22 19.92
C GLU A 12 12.36 9.26 19.11
N LEU A 13 12.56 10.54 19.40
CA LEU A 13 11.97 11.63 18.62
C LEU A 13 12.56 11.70 17.20
N ALA A 14 13.87 11.51 17.05
CA ALA A 14 14.53 11.52 15.76
C ALA A 14 14.03 10.36 14.87
N ILE A 15 14.01 9.12 15.40
CA ILE A 15 13.52 7.97 14.64
C ILE A 15 12.02 8.10 14.34
N GLY A 16 11.24 8.61 15.28
CA GLY A 16 9.83 8.90 15.09
C GLY A 16 9.59 9.92 13.97
N SER A 17 10.36 11.01 13.96
CA SER A 17 10.29 12.04 12.92
C SER A 17 10.64 11.50 11.54
N VAL A 18 11.69 10.69 11.42
CA VAL A 18 12.14 10.09 10.15
C VAL A 18 11.04 9.23 9.50
N PHE A 19 10.36 8.40 10.30
CA PHE A 19 9.34 7.48 9.79
C PHE A 19 7.91 8.00 9.93
N GLY A 20 7.73 9.24 10.42
CA GLY A 20 6.41 9.84 10.61
C GLY A 20 5.56 9.13 11.66
N VAL A 21 6.18 8.62 12.74
CA VAL A 21 5.47 8.00 13.87
C VAL A 21 5.77 8.75 15.17
N ASN A 22 4.78 8.91 16.03
CA ASN A 22 4.92 9.62 17.30
C ASN A 22 4.46 8.80 18.52
N ARG A 23 4.11 7.53 18.31
CA ARG A 23 3.63 6.64 19.38
C ARG A 23 4.79 5.86 19.95
N LYS A 24 4.88 5.82 21.29
CA LYS A 24 5.91 5.07 22.00
C LYS A 24 6.00 3.62 21.54
N GLU A 25 4.88 2.89 21.48
CA GLU A 25 4.85 1.49 21.00
C GLU A 25 5.38 1.35 19.55
N SER A 26 5.07 2.29 18.67
CA SER A 26 5.58 2.30 17.29
C SER A 26 7.07 2.60 17.26
N ILE A 27 7.52 3.56 18.05
CA ILE A 27 8.93 3.96 18.16
C ILE A 27 9.76 2.81 18.73
N GLU A 28 9.28 2.14 19.78
CA GLU A 28 9.93 0.95 20.36
C GLU A 28 10.19 -0.14 19.30
N GLN A 29 9.26 -0.36 18.36
CA GLN A 29 9.50 -1.28 17.25
C GLN A 29 10.65 -0.83 16.35
N LEU A 30 10.77 0.47 16.09
CA LEU A 30 11.84 1.05 15.26
C LEU A 30 13.19 1.08 15.99
N MET A 31 13.20 1.26 17.30
CA MET A 31 14.42 1.22 18.13
C MET A 31 15.10 -0.16 18.13
N HIS A 32 14.41 -1.22 17.69
CA HIS A 32 15.01 -2.53 17.48
C HIS A 32 15.81 -2.65 16.17
N LEU A 33 15.82 -1.61 15.34
CA LEU A 33 16.64 -1.51 14.14
C LEU A 33 18.02 -0.99 14.51
N SER A 34 19.06 -1.59 13.94
CA SER A 34 20.39 -0.99 13.98
C SER A 34 20.43 0.30 13.15
N HIS A 35 21.34 1.21 13.48
CA HIS A 35 21.60 2.43 12.69
C HIS A 35 21.80 2.12 11.19
N LYS A 36 22.50 1.03 10.87
CA LYS A 36 22.68 0.56 9.49
C LYS A 36 21.35 0.20 8.83
N GLU A 37 20.52 -0.61 9.48
CA GLU A 37 19.20 -0.98 8.96
C GLU A 37 18.31 0.26 8.78
N THR A 38 18.32 1.18 9.74
CA THR A 38 17.58 2.46 9.64
C THR A 38 18.02 3.25 8.42
N MET A 39 19.33 3.42 8.19
CA MET A 39 19.84 4.11 7.00
C MET A 39 19.46 3.40 5.70
N GLU A 40 19.53 2.06 5.66
CA GLU A 40 19.10 1.28 4.49
C GLU A 40 17.60 1.49 4.18
N LEU A 41 16.74 1.53 5.20
CA LEU A 41 15.31 1.77 5.03
C LEU A 41 15.05 3.21 4.54
N ILE A 42 15.73 4.21 5.11
CA ILE A 42 15.60 5.61 4.69
C ILE A 42 16.01 5.76 3.22
N VAL A 43 17.15 5.19 2.84
CA VAL A 43 17.67 5.19 1.47
C VAL A 43 16.64 4.51 0.55
N ALA A 44 16.14 3.33 0.92
CA ALA A 44 15.12 2.62 0.14
C ALA A 44 13.83 3.43 -0.07
N LEU A 45 13.34 4.09 0.99
CA LEU A 45 12.14 4.93 0.94
C LEU A 45 12.33 6.17 0.05
N ASN A 46 13.49 6.82 0.15
CA ASN A 46 13.80 8.00 -0.66
C ASN A 46 14.00 7.66 -2.15
N HIS A 47 14.54 6.47 -2.46
CA HIS A 47 14.74 6.02 -3.84
C HIS A 47 13.49 5.41 -4.49
N SER A 48 12.44 5.13 -3.71
CA SER A 48 11.20 4.52 -4.22
C SER A 48 10.51 5.31 -5.34
N LYS A 49 10.80 6.62 -5.47
CA LYS A 49 10.28 7.50 -6.53
C LYS A 49 11.11 7.55 -7.81
N GLY A 50 12.34 7.04 -7.81
CA GLY A 50 13.34 7.38 -8.84
C GLY A 50 14.19 6.24 -9.40
N GLY A 51 14.03 5.00 -8.94
CA GLY A 51 14.77 3.90 -9.54
C GLY A 51 14.59 2.60 -8.77
N ARG A 52 13.95 1.62 -9.39
CA ARG A 52 13.93 0.27 -8.85
C ARG A 52 14.97 -0.60 -9.54
N THR A 53 15.91 -0.99 -8.68
CA THR A 53 16.92 -2.05 -8.70
C THR A 53 18.28 -1.77 -9.36
N LYS A 54 19.26 -2.48 -8.77
CA LYS A 54 20.65 -2.69 -9.21
C LYS A 54 20.72 -3.28 -10.64
N TYR A 55 19.62 -3.84 -11.15
CA TYR A 55 19.56 -4.56 -12.43
C TYR A 55 18.21 -4.44 -13.17
N GLU A 56 17.52 -3.29 -13.17
CA GLU A 56 16.41 -3.09 -14.13
C GLU A 56 16.57 -1.81 -14.95
N PRO A 57 16.17 -1.84 -16.24
CA PRO A 57 15.79 -0.64 -16.96
C PRO A 57 14.36 -0.26 -16.56
N SER A 58 13.92 0.94 -16.93
CA SER A 58 12.50 1.21 -17.13
C SER A 58 11.93 0.22 -18.16
N LEU A 59 11.57 -1.00 -17.76
CA LEU A 59 10.35 -1.60 -18.28
C LEU A 59 9.28 -0.67 -17.72
N GLY A 60 8.82 0.27 -18.56
CA GLY A 60 7.88 1.33 -18.18
C GLY A 60 6.77 0.75 -17.30
N CYS A 61 6.10 1.51 -16.45
CA CYS A 61 5.06 2.44 -16.89
C CYS A 61 4.20 1.98 -18.10
N CYS A 62 4.24 0.71 -18.49
CA CYS A 62 3.15 0.02 -19.13
C CYS A 62 2.22 -0.40 -18.00
N TYR A 63 1.46 0.56 -17.47
CA TYR A 63 0.07 0.32 -17.05
C TYR A 63 -0.77 -0.04 -18.30
N GLY A 64 -0.31 -1.03 -19.05
CA GLY A 64 -0.97 -1.60 -20.21
C GLY A 64 -1.26 -3.05 -19.87
N ASP A 65 -2.50 -3.46 -20.09
CA ASP A 65 -3.11 -4.73 -19.69
C ASP A 65 -2.29 -6.01 -19.96
N GLN A 66 -1.20 -5.94 -20.72
CA GLN A 66 -0.37 -7.08 -21.12
C GLN A 66 0.48 -7.68 -19.99
N LEU A 67 1.00 -6.88 -19.04
CA LEU A 67 1.80 -7.42 -17.93
C LEU A 67 0.92 -7.93 -16.78
N THR A 68 -0.23 -7.29 -16.55
CA THR A 68 -1.31 -7.81 -15.70
C THR A 68 -1.87 -9.10 -16.28
N GLN A 69 -2.06 -9.19 -17.60
CA GLN A 69 -2.39 -10.45 -18.28
C GLN A 69 -1.24 -11.47 -18.16
N MET A 70 0.02 -11.06 -18.24
CA MET A 70 1.14 -11.97 -18.02
C MET A 70 1.16 -12.49 -16.58
N TYR A 71 0.94 -11.66 -15.56
CA TYR A 71 0.84 -12.08 -14.16
C TYR A 71 -0.45 -12.85 -13.85
N GLN A 72 -1.58 -12.57 -14.51
CA GLN A 72 -2.81 -13.34 -14.35
C GLN A 72 -2.71 -14.71 -15.03
N VAL A 73 -2.08 -14.78 -16.21
CA VAL A 73 -1.80 -16.04 -16.93
C VAL A 73 -0.64 -16.81 -16.29
N ASN A 74 0.29 -16.13 -15.61
CA ASN A 74 1.45 -16.70 -14.91
C ASN A 74 1.34 -16.66 -13.37
N ALA A 75 0.18 -16.39 -12.78
CA ALA A 75 0.02 -16.44 -11.32
C ALA A 75 0.40 -17.85 -10.81
N ASN A 76 0.01 -18.87 -11.59
CA ASN A 76 0.39 -20.27 -11.37
C ASN A 76 1.87 -20.55 -11.67
N PHE A 77 2.50 -19.77 -12.57
CA PHE A 77 3.92 -19.95 -12.90
C PHE A 77 4.82 -19.54 -11.74
N PHE A 78 4.54 -18.42 -11.07
CA PHE A 78 5.33 -17.99 -9.93
C PHE A 78 5.14 -18.92 -8.73
N HIS A 79 3.92 -19.42 -8.49
CA HIS A 79 3.67 -20.22 -7.30
C HIS A 79 4.43 -21.56 -7.27
N GLU A 80 4.46 -22.34 -8.35
CA GLU A 80 5.13 -23.65 -8.35
C GLU A 80 6.62 -23.58 -8.67
N ASN A 81 7.02 -22.75 -9.65
CA ASN A 81 8.41 -22.72 -10.11
C ASN A 81 9.32 -21.93 -9.17
N CYS A 82 8.77 -20.97 -8.41
CA CYS A 82 9.56 -20.18 -7.47
C CYS A 82 9.74 -20.86 -6.12
N LYS A 83 9.09 -22.01 -5.83
CA LYS A 83 9.24 -22.72 -4.53
C LYS A 83 10.69 -23.06 -4.20
N LYS A 84 11.53 -23.21 -5.24
CA LYS A 84 12.96 -23.52 -5.10
C LYS A 84 13.84 -22.28 -4.88
N ILE A 85 13.29 -21.08 -5.00
CA ILE A 85 14.05 -19.84 -4.75
C ILE A 85 14.25 -19.69 -3.23
N SER A 86 15.46 -19.29 -2.85
CA SER A 86 15.86 -19.17 -1.44
C SER A 86 14.97 -18.24 -0.60
N ASN A 87 14.41 -17.19 -1.21
CA ASN A 87 13.53 -16.21 -0.55
C ASN A 87 12.04 -16.43 -0.83
N TYR A 88 11.63 -17.57 -1.38
CA TYR A 88 10.25 -17.84 -1.79
C TYR A 88 9.23 -17.58 -0.68
N GLN A 89 9.49 -18.05 0.53
CA GLN A 89 8.59 -17.88 1.68
C GLN A 89 8.41 -16.40 2.06
N GLU A 90 9.46 -15.58 1.90
CA GLU A 90 9.37 -14.14 2.10
C GLU A 90 8.46 -13.52 1.03
N LEU A 91 8.69 -13.84 -0.25
CA LEU A 91 7.91 -13.31 -1.37
C LEU A 91 6.41 -13.64 -1.25
N THR A 92 6.07 -14.90 -0.97
CA THR A 92 4.68 -15.30 -0.74
C THR A 92 4.09 -14.57 0.46
N SER A 93 4.88 -14.40 1.53
CA SER A 93 4.44 -13.64 2.69
C SER A 93 4.17 -12.19 2.35
N LEU A 94 5.08 -11.49 1.67
CA LEU A 94 4.93 -10.10 1.27
C LEU A 94 3.75 -9.90 0.29
N ALA A 95 3.59 -10.79 -0.68
CA ALA A 95 2.47 -10.76 -1.62
C ALA A 95 1.12 -10.84 -0.89
N SER A 96 0.97 -11.78 0.05
CA SER A 96 -0.27 -11.86 0.84
C SER A 96 -0.50 -10.66 1.77
N LEU A 97 0.55 -9.93 2.15
CA LEU A 97 0.40 -8.68 2.91
C LEU A 97 -0.02 -7.52 2.01
N MET A 98 0.34 -7.55 0.72
CA MET A 98 -0.14 -6.58 -0.26
C MET A 98 -1.66 -6.66 -0.46
N ASP A 99 -2.26 -7.84 -0.34
CA ASP A 99 -3.73 -7.98 -0.38
C ASP A 99 -4.40 -7.16 0.73
N HIS A 100 -3.85 -7.19 1.96
CA HIS A 100 -4.34 -6.36 3.06
C HIS A 100 -4.15 -4.86 2.80
N VAL A 101 -3.03 -4.48 2.17
CA VAL A 101 -2.78 -3.10 1.74
C VAL A 101 -3.85 -2.63 0.75
N HIS A 102 -4.18 -3.43 -0.25
CA HIS A 102 -5.21 -3.08 -1.24
C HIS A 102 -6.59 -2.89 -0.60
N VAL A 103 -6.99 -3.78 0.31
CA VAL A 103 -8.27 -3.65 1.01
C VAL A 103 -8.28 -2.38 1.87
N LEU A 104 -7.22 -2.11 2.64
CA LEU A 104 -7.13 -0.90 3.45
C LEU A 104 -7.19 0.38 2.60
N MET A 105 -6.53 0.37 1.45
CA MET A 105 -6.54 1.49 0.51
C MET A 105 -7.93 1.73 -0.07
N ASN A 106 -8.64 0.68 -0.46
CA ASN A 106 -10.00 0.79 -0.98
C ASN A 106 -10.96 1.38 0.06
N GLU A 107 -10.90 0.91 1.31
CA GLU A 107 -11.72 1.47 2.39
C GLU A 107 -11.35 2.92 2.74
N CYS A 108 -10.05 3.24 2.74
CA CYS A 108 -9.62 4.63 2.93
C CYS A 108 -10.06 5.54 1.78
N GLU A 109 -10.08 5.03 0.55
CA GLU A 109 -10.58 5.75 -0.61
C GLU A 109 -12.09 6.02 -0.50
N ASN A 110 -12.87 5.05 0.01
CA ASN A 110 -14.29 5.25 0.31
C ASN A 110 -14.48 6.41 1.32
N ILE A 111 -13.75 6.40 2.44
CA ILE A 111 -13.80 7.52 3.38
C ILE A 111 -13.32 8.82 2.73
N SER A 112 -12.27 8.79 1.91
CA SER A 112 -11.75 9.97 1.20
C SER A 112 -12.81 10.60 0.27
N LYS A 113 -13.62 9.77 -0.41
CA LYS A 113 -14.73 10.22 -1.26
C LYS A 113 -15.76 11.05 -0.49
N THR A 114 -15.90 10.88 0.83
CA THR A 114 -16.75 11.75 1.66
C THR A 114 -16.32 13.22 1.65
N PHE A 115 -15.05 13.51 1.38
CA PHE A 115 -14.51 14.88 1.30
C PHE A 115 -14.48 15.44 -0.12
N LEU A 116 -14.60 14.61 -1.15
CA LEU A 116 -14.37 14.98 -2.55
C LEU A 116 -15.59 15.63 -3.22
N SER A 117 -16.53 16.16 -2.45
CA SER A 117 -17.68 16.82 -3.04
C SER A 117 -17.21 17.99 -3.91
N LYS A 118 -17.62 17.98 -5.18
CA LYS A 118 -17.67 19.17 -6.05
C LYS A 118 -18.74 20.12 -5.52
N ASN A 119 -18.72 20.39 -4.22
CA ASN A 119 -19.76 21.12 -3.53
C ASN A 119 -19.76 22.53 -4.07
N LYS A 120 -20.81 22.87 -4.82
CA LYS A 120 -21.08 24.22 -5.33
C LYS A 120 -21.04 25.26 -4.21
N TYR A 121 -21.24 24.82 -2.96
CA TYR A 121 -21.21 25.60 -1.72
C TYR A 121 -19.82 25.98 -1.19
N ARG A 122 -18.74 25.43 -1.76
CA ARG A 122 -17.36 25.58 -1.24
C ARG A 122 -16.98 27.03 -0.96
N ASN A 123 -17.46 27.95 -1.81
CA ASN A 123 -17.11 29.36 -1.74
C ASN A 123 -18.23 30.25 -1.18
N THR A 124 -19.44 29.73 -0.95
CA THR A 124 -20.61 30.56 -0.61
C THR A 124 -21.08 30.38 0.84
N HIS A 125 -21.06 29.15 1.37
CA HIS A 125 -21.56 28.88 2.72
C HIS A 125 -20.44 28.99 3.77
N PRO A 126 -20.59 29.77 4.86
CA PRO A 126 -19.50 30.05 5.81
C PRO A 126 -18.98 28.78 6.52
N ILE A 127 -19.84 27.80 6.83
CA ILE A 127 -19.42 26.51 7.39
C ILE A 127 -18.66 25.67 6.36
N CYS A 128 -19.09 25.71 5.09
CA CYS A 128 -18.43 24.97 4.01
C CYS A 128 -17.02 25.54 3.73
N GLN A 129 -16.88 26.87 3.77
CA GLN A 129 -15.57 27.55 3.72
C GLN A 129 -14.67 27.14 4.90
N THR A 130 -15.26 27.03 6.09
CA THR A 130 -14.55 26.64 7.33
C THR A 130 -13.95 25.24 7.24
N ILE A 131 -14.69 24.29 6.67
CA ILE A 131 -14.22 22.90 6.57
C ILE A 131 -13.37 22.63 5.32
N ASN A 132 -13.49 23.40 4.23
CA ASN A 132 -12.81 23.12 2.95
C ASN A 132 -11.41 23.73 2.81
N THR A 133 -10.74 23.93 3.94
CA THR A 133 -9.32 24.33 4.00
C THR A 133 -8.43 23.22 3.45
N LYS A 134 -7.26 23.60 2.92
CA LYS A 134 -6.23 22.62 2.52
C LYS A 134 -5.56 21.97 3.74
N ASN A 135 -5.35 22.76 4.79
CA ASN A 135 -4.68 22.32 6.02
C ASN A 135 -5.73 22.10 7.11
N THR A 136 -5.83 20.85 7.59
CA THR A 136 -6.78 20.45 8.61
C THR A 136 -6.59 21.21 9.93
N GLY A 137 -5.37 21.63 10.25
CA GLY A 137 -5.07 22.44 11.44
C GLY A 137 -5.74 23.82 11.45
N ASP A 138 -6.09 24.35 10.28
CA ASP A 138 -6.71 25.68 10.16
C ASP A 138 -8.22 25.65 10.37
N ILE A 139 -8.87 24.48 10.44
CA ILE A 139 -10.34 24.37 10.53
C ILE A 139 -10.89 25.07 11.78
N ILE A 140 -10.31 24.83 12.96
CA ILE A 140 -10.75 25.46 14.20
C ILE A 140 -10.47 26.96 14.21
N LYS A 141 -9.30 27.38 13.72
CA LYS A 141 -8.96 28.79 13.58
C LYS A 141 -9.97 29.51 12.67
N ASN A 142 -10.25 28.93 11.51
CA ASN A 142 -11.18 29.48 10.53
C ASN A 142 -12.62 29.51 11.04
N TYR A 143 -12.99 28.57 11.92
CA TYR A 143 -14.26 28.61 12.65
C TYR A 143 -14.31 29.84 13.55
N TYR A 144 -13.30 30.08 14.39
CA TYR A 144 -13.27 31.24 15.28
C TYR A 144 -13.28 32.57 14.53
N GLU A 145 -12.57 32.67 13.39
CA GLU A 145 -12.63 33.83 12.50
C GLU A 145 -14.03 34.12 11.95
N ARG A 146 -14.86 33.07 11.78
CA ARG A 146 -16.22 33.14 11.23
C ARG A 146 -17.31 32.91 12.28
N ARG A 147 -16.94 32.83 13.56
CA ARG A 147 -17.81 32.35 14.65
C ARG A 147 -19.09 33.16 14.74
N SER A 148 -18.97 34.49 14.80
CA SER A 148 -20.13 35.39 14.88
C SER A 148 -21.10 35.18 13.71
N ARG A 149 -20.56 35.12 12.49
CA ARG A 149 -21.33 34.87 11.25
C ARG A 149 -22.00 33.51 11.24
N ILE A 150 -21.35 32.46 11.74
CA ILE A 150 -21.91 31.09 11.76
C ILE A 150 -23.01 30.97 12.83
N LEU A 151 -22.77 31.53 14.01
CA LEU A 151 -23.72 31.46 15.12
C LEU A 151 -24.98 32.28 14.84
N SER A 152 -24.86 33.40 14.12
CA SER A 152 -25.99 34.25 13.71
C SER A 152 -26.90 33.62 12.64
N LEU A 153 -26.52 32.49 12.03
CA LEU A 153 -27.35 31.85 11.02
C LEU A 153 -28.61 31.22 11.66
N PRO A 154 -29.82 31.50 11.14
CA PRO A 154 -31.07 30.87 11.59
C PRO A 154 -31.08 29.37 11.26
N PHE A 155 -31.83 28.59 12.04
CA PHE A 155 -32.08 27.18 11.69
C PHE A 155 -33.00 27.06 10.47
N PRO A 156 -32.85 26.00 9.66
CA PRO A 156 -33.76 25.76 8.55
C PRO A 156 -35.20 25.55 9.06
N PRO A 157 -36.22 25.94 8.28
CA PRO A 157 -37.62 25.80 8.68
C PRO A 157 -37.99 24.33 8.96
N ALA A 158 -38.68 24.10 10.07
CA ALA A 158 -39.11 22.76 10.48
C ALA A 158 -40.08 22.15 9.45
N GLY A 159 -39.86 20.89 9.08
CA GLY A 159 -40.69 20.17 8.09
C GLY A 159 -40.38 20.49 6.62
N GLY A 160 -39.39 21.34 6.34
CA GLY A 160 -38.89 21.52 4.98
C GLY A 160 -38.20 20.24 4.47
N PRO A 161 -38.28 19.95 3.16
CA PRO A 161 -37.45 18.88 2.58
C PRO A 161 -35.98 19.16 2.87
N PRO A 162 -35.12 18.12 2.97
CA PRO A 162 -33.68 18.33 3.00
C PRO A 162 -33.28 19.19 1.80
N PRO A 163 -32.24 20.03 1.92
CA PRO A 163 -31.80 20.90 0.83
C PRO A 163 -31.57 20.07 -0.45
N LYS A 164 -32.49 20.20 -1.41
CA LYS A 164 -32.44 19.53 -2.71
C LYS A 164 -31.80 20.46 -3.74
N ILE A 165 -30.50 20.75 -3.63
CA ILE A 165 -29.71 21.46 -4.67
C ILE A 165 -30.19 22.94 -4.88
N PRO A 166 -29.30 23.94 -5.09
CA PRO A 166 -29.50 25.24 -4.46
C PRO A 166 -30.42 26.21 -5.20
N SER A 167 -31.29 26.85 -4.42
CA SER A 167 -31.63 28.27 -4.57
C SER A 167 -30.65 29.13 -3.74
N LEU A 168 -30.53 30.42 -4.05
CA LEU A 168 -29.68 31.38 -3.33
C LEU A 168 -30.01 31.45 -1.82
N GLU A 169 -31.24 31.09 -1.45
CA GLU A 169 -31.79 31.09 -0.09
C GLU A 169 -31.12 30.05 0.83
N GLU A 170 -30.50 28.99 0.30
CA GLU A 170 -29.83 27.95 1.11
C GLU A 170 -28.55 28.45 1.81
N THR A 171 -27.96 29.58 1.39
CA THR A 171 -26.78 30.15 2.07
C THR A 171 -27.12 30.91 3.35
N SER A 172 -28.41 31.07 3.64
CA SER A 172 -28.92 31.87 4.75
C SER A 172 -29.18 31.08 6.03
N TYR A 173 -29.05 29.75 6.02
CA TYR A 173 -29.37 28.90 7.17
C TYR A 173 -28.15 28.20 7.77
N TYR A 174 -28.28 27.83 9.04
CA TYR A 174 -27.32 27.01 9.75
C TYR A 174 -27.50 25.53 9.38
N TYR A 175 -26.40 24.89 8.99
CA TYR A 175 -26.31 23.44 8.80
C TYR A 175 -25.16 22.89 9.63
N ASP A 176 -25.35 21.72 10.24
CA ASP A 176 -24.26 21.06 10.95
C ASP A 176 -23.07 20.81 10.00
N PRO A 177 -21.81 21.03 10.41
CA PRO A 177 -20.65 20.81 9.54
C PRO A 177 -20.60 19.42 8.87
N ILE A 178 -21.12 18.38 9.54
CA ILE A 178 -21.13 17.01 9.02
C ILE A 178 -22.02 16.86 7.78
N ILE A 179 -23.05 17.69 7.62
CA ILE A 179 -23.99 17.68 6.47
C ILE A 179 -23.25 17.92 5.14
N PHE A 180 -22.10 18.59 5.19
CA PHE A 180 -21.30 18.87 4.00
C PHE A 180 -20.40 17.70 3.57
N LEU A 181 -20.40 16.57 4.30
CA LEU A 181 -19.76 15.33 3.88
C LEU A 181 -20.63 14.60 2.85
N ASP A 182 -20.00 14.08 1.80
CA ASP A 182 -20.69 13.38 0.71
C ASP A 182 -20.75 11.88 0.95
N VAL A 183 -21.85 11.41 1.52
CA VAL A 183 -22.11 9.98 1.73
C VAL A 183 -22.92 9.33 0.60
N SER A 184 -23.07 9.98 -0.56
CA SER A 184 -23.85 9.43 -1.68
C SER A 184 -23.33 8.07 -2.17
N HIS A 185 -22.03 7.81 -2.02
CA HIS A 185 -21.43 6.55 -2.41
C HIS A 185 -21.75 5.39 -1.46
N TYR A 186 -22.32 5.66 -0.27
CA TYR A 186 -22.80 4.63 0.66
C TYR A 186 -24.26 4.25 0.44
N HIS A 187 -25.08 5.18 -0.03
CA HIS A 187 -26.52 5.01 -0.18
C HIS A 187 -26.91 5.27 -1.63
N GLY A 188 -27.11 4.20 -2.40
CA GLY A 188 -27.66 4.28 -3.74
C GLY A 188 -29.00 5.03 -3.72
N ASP A 189 -28.97 6.25 -4.26
CA ASP A 189 -30.03 7.25 -4.39
C ASP A 189 -30.55 7.92 -3.08
N ARG A 190 -30.46 9.26 -3.03
CA ARG A 190 -30.66 10.10 -1.82
C ARG A 190 -32.13 10.41 -1.48
N ASN A 191 -33.09 9.88 -2.22
CA ASN A 191 -34.43 10.45 -2.28
C ASN A 191 -35.36 10.19 -1.07
N ASN A 192 -34.94 9.43 -0.05
CA ASN A 192 -35.85 8.96 1.00
C ASN A 192 -35.67 9.54 2.43
N TYR A 193 -34.79 10.50 2.67
CA TYR A 193 -34.60 11.05 4.02
C TYR A 193 -35.41 12.32 4.24
N GLN A 194 -36.42 12.31 5.10
CA GLN A 194 -37.30 13.47 5.34
C GLN A 194 -36.93 14.32 6.58
N CYS A 195 -35.97 13.90 7.41
CA CYS A 195 -35.63 14.59 8.67
C CYS A 195 -34.14 14.91 8.81
N MET A 196 -33.81 16.19 8.98
CA MET A 196 -32.44 16.71 9.17
C MET A 196 -31.76 16.14 10.42
N GLU A 197 -32.52 15.75 11.43
CA GLU A 197 -31.96 15.21 12.66
C GLU A 197 -31.51 13.75 12.53
N LEU A 198 -32.24 12.94 11.75
CA LEU A 198 -31.79 11.60 11.38
C LEU A 198 -30.60 11.67 10.41
N PHE A 199 -30.42 12.81 9.74
CA PHE A 199 -29.38 12.99 8.72
C PHE A 199 -27.95 12.88 9.27
N ILE A 200 -27.68 13.38 10.49
CA ILE A 200 -26.36 13.22 11.11
C ILE A 200 -26.05 11.74 11.38
N GLU A 201 -27.02 10.99 11.88
CA GLU A 201 -26.86 9.55 12.12
C GLU A 201 -26.70 8.77 10.80
N VAL A 202 -27.46 9.14 9.76
CA VAL A 202 -27.33 8.59 8.40
C VAL A 202 -25.94 8.89 7.80
N ILE A 203 -25.34 10.05 8.08
CA ILE A 203 -23.98 10.36 7.59
C ILE A 203 -22.90 9.65 8.42
N ILE A 204 -23.02 9.70 9.75
CA ILE A 204 -21.98 9.19 10.64
C ILE A 204 -21.94 7.65 10.61
N SER A 205 -23.08 6.97 10.56
CA SER A 205 -23.13 5.51 10.70
C SER A 205 -22.34 4.75 9.63
N PRO A 206 -22.46 5.05 8.31
CA PRO A 206 -21.64 4.41 7.29
C PRO A 206 -20.15 4.70 7.45
N ILE A 207 -19.79 5.89 7.94
CA ILE A 207 -18.39 6.23 8.21
C ILE A 207 -17.86 5.40 9.38
N ILE A 208 -18.64 5.22 10.45
CA ILE A 208 -18.30 4.32 11.57
C ILE A 208 -18.13 2.88 11.07
N GLU A 209 -19.00 2.41 10.18
CA GLU A 209 -18.92 1.08 9.59
C GLU A 209 -17.63 0.90 8.78
N SER A 210 -17.33 1.82 7.86
CA SER A 210 -16.04 1.81 7.13
C SER A 210 -14.84 1.84 8.06
N TYR A 211 -14.91 2.62 9.14
CA TYR A 211 -13.83 2.67 10.13
C TYR A 211 -13.65 1.34 10.87
N SER A 212 -14.76 0.68 11.20
CA SER A 212 -14.78 -0.63 11.84
C SER A 212 -14.19 -1.69 10.91
N THR A 213 -14.51 -1.63 9.62
CA THR A 213 -13.93 -2.47 8.57
C THR A 213 -12.42 -2.26 8.47
N ILE A 214 -11.94 -1.01 8.41
CA ILE A 214 -10.50 -0.70 8.42
C ILE A 214 -9.82 -1.26 9.66
N ARG A 215 -10.40 -1.05 10.86
CA ARG A 215 -9.86 -1.58 12.11
C ARG A 215 -9.78 -3.11 12.10
N LEU A 216 -10.79 -3.79 11.58
CA LEU A 216 -10.79 -5.25 11.42
C LEU A 216 -9.67 -5.71 10.47
N HIS A 217 -9.50 -5.04 9.33
CA HIS A 217 -8.45 -5.36 8.36
C HIS A 217 -7.05 -5.05 8.90
N LEU A 218 -6.86 -3.95 9.63
CA LEU A 218 -5.60 -3.66 10.33
C LEU A 218 -5.27 -4.75 11.34
N HIS A 219 -6.25 -5.23 12.11
CA HIS A 219 -6.04 -6.32 13.05
C HIS A 219 -5.62 -7.61 12.35
N LYS A 220 -6.32 -7.98 11.26
CA LYS A 220 -5.96 -9.14 10.43
C LYS A 220 -4.55 -8.99 9.86
N PHE A 221 -4.21 -7.83 9.30
CA PHE A 221 -2.89 -7.53 8.76
C PHE A 221 -1.80 -7.69 9.83
N VAL A 222 -1.95 -7.07 11.01
CA VAL A 222 -0.98 -7.21 12.10
C VAL A 222 -0.82 -8.68 12.52
N ASN A 223 -1.90 -9.44 12.62
CA ASN A 223 -1.84 -10.86 12.99
C ASN A 223 -1.12 -11.70 11.92
N ASP A 224 -1.41 -11.47 10.65
CA ASP A 224 -0.75 -12.16 9.55
C ASP A 224 0.73 -11.80 9.45
N LEU A 225 1.08 -10.53 9.65
CA LEU A 225 2.47 -10.07 9.71
C LEU A 225 3.22 -10.76 10.87
N LYS A 226 2.60 -10.90 12.05
CA LYS A 226 3.17 -11.64 13.18
C LYS A 226 3.37 -13.12 12.86
N LYS A 227 2.38 -13.80 12.28
CA LYS A 227 2.47 -15.21 11.85
C LYS A 227 3.61 -15.43 10.84
N LYS A 228 3.81 -14.46 9.95
CA LYS A 228 4.83 -14.50 8.89
C LYS A 228 6.17 -13.87 9.28
N SER A 229 6.32 -13.43 10.54
CA SER A 229 7.50 -12.69 11.02
C SER A 229 8.83 -13.45 10.82
N LYS A 230 8.81 -14.78 10.91
CA LYS A 230 9.98 -15.63 10.68
C LYS A 230 10.42 -15.74 9.21
N TYR A 231 9.53 -15.41 8.28
CA TYR A 231 9.78 -15.45 6.84
C TYR A 231 10.14 -14.08 6.26
N ILE A 232 9.86 -13.00 7.00
CA ILE A 232 10.05 -11.63 6.54
C ILE A 232 11.32 -11.09 7.18
N ARG A 233 12.17 -10.40 6.40
CA ARG A 233 13.35 -9.74 6.95
C ARG A 233 12.97 -8.84 8.13
N LYS A 234 13.69 -8.99 9.23
CA LYS A 234 13.45 -8.30 10.52
C LYS A 234 13.18 -6.81 10.34
N LYS A 235 13.98 -6.11 9.53
CA LYS A 235 13.84 -4.67 9.29
C LYS A 235 12.50 -4.27 8.67
N ILE A 236 11.98 -5.05 7.72
CA ILE A 236 10.68 -4.82 7.09
C ILE A 236 9.58 -5.08 8.12
N TYR A 237 9.66 -6.21 8.82
CA TYR A 237 8.70 -6.58 9.85
C TYR A 237 8.56 -5.47 10.90
N ARG A 238 9.67 -4.93 11.41
CA ARG A 238 9.67 -3.86 12.42
C ARG A 238 9.08 -2.57 11.88
N LEU A 239 9.50 -2.14 10.69
CA LEU A 239 8.97 -0.92 10.05
C LEU A 239 7.46 -1.03 9.82
N VAL A 240 7.00 -2.09 9.15
CA VAL A 240 5.58 -2.27 8.84
C VAL A 240 4.76 -2.41 10.13
N THR A 241 5.26 -3.14 11.14
CA THR A 241 4.58 -3.24 12.44
C THR A 241 4.44 -1.87 13.11
N ALA A 242 5.52 -1.07 13.15
CA ALA A 242 5.50 0.27 13.74
C ALA A 242 4.44 1.16 13.09
N LEU A 243 4.39 1.17 11.75
CA LEU A 243 3.46 1.95 10.95
C LEU A 243 2.01 1.48 11.14
N LEU A 244 1.76 0.17 11.16
CA LEU A 244 0.42 -0.38 11.40
C LEU A 244 -0.07 -0.09 12.82
N LEU A 245 0.80 -0.15 13.83
CA LEU A 245 0.46 0.26 15.20
C LEU A 245 0.12 1.75 15.26
N HIS A 246 0.83 2.57 14.49
CA HIS A 246 0.55 3.99 14.41
C HIS A 246 -0.83 4.26 13.79
N ILE A 247 -1.15 3.64 12.66
CA ILE A 247 -2.49 3.73 12.04
C ILE A 247 -3.56 3.20 13.02
N LYS A 248 -3.33 2.03 13.63
CA LYS A 248 -4.26 1.42 14.59
C LYS A 248 -4.60 2.35 15.74
N PHE A 249 -3.60 3.06 16.26
CA PHE A 249 -3.82 4.07 17.29
C PHE A 249 -4.78 5.16 16.81
N HIS A 250 -4.56 5.72 15.62
CA HIS A 250 -5.49 6.72 15.08
C HIS A 250 -6.90 6.15 14.85
N THR A 251 -7.01 4.85 14.51
CA THR A 251 -8.31 4.16 14.38
C THR A 251 -9.11 3.95 15.67
N SER A 252 -8.59 4.32 16.84
CA SER A 252 -9.39 4.25 18.07
C SER A 252 -10.10 5.55 18.41
N PHE A 253 -9.76 6.68 17.77
CA PHE A 253 -10.29 8.00 18.17
C PHE A 253 -11.66 8.28 17.59
N PHE A 254 -11.84 8.02 16.29
CA PHE A 254 -13.04 8.43 15.58
C PHE A 254 -14.33 7.86 16.19
N PRO A 255 -14.45 6.54 16.51
CA PRO A 255 -15.70 6.00 17.06
C PRO A 255 -16.12 6.70 18.35
N ALA A 256 -15.19 6.97 19.25
CA ALA A 256 -15.49 7.64 20.52
C ALA A 256 -16.02 9.08 20.32
N ILE A 257 -15.43 9.83 19.38
CA ILE A 257 -15.86 11.21 19.07
C ILE A 257 -17.24 11.17 18.37
N ALA A 258 -17.44 10.23 17.45
CA ALA A 258 -18.69 10.04 16.74
C ALA A 258 -19.85 9.64 17.67
N GLU A 259 -19.63 8.67 18.56
CA GLU A 259 -20.60 8.24 19.58
C GLU A 259 -20.96 9.37 20.54
N ARG A 260 -19.97 10.17 20.97
CA ARG A 260 -20.20 11.37 21.79
C ARG A 260 -21.10 12.36 21.06
N ARG A 261 -20.86 12.63 19.77
CA ARG A 261 -21.69 13.52 18.95
C ARG A 261 -23.13 13.00 18.79
N LEU A 262 -23.30 11.69 18.63
CA LEU A 262 -24.61 11.05 18.51
C LEU A 262 -25.39 11.09 19.84
N SER A 263 -24.69 10.94 20.96
CA SER A 263 -25.30 10.96 22.31
C SER A 263 -25.67 12.36 22.79
N ALA A 264 -24.88 13.38 22.45
CA ALA A 264 -25.15 14.79 22.80
C ALA A 264 -26.49 15.32 22.25
N LYS A 265 -27.08 14.61 21.28
CA LYS A 265 -28.41 14.91 20.71
C LYS A 265 -29.57 14.61 21.67
N ARG A 266 -29.45 13.62 22.57
CA ARG A 266 -30.61 13.07 23.31
C ARG A 266 -31.07 13.87 24.53
N THR A 267 -30.30 14.86 24.98
CA THR A 267 -30.60 15.62 26.20
C THR A 267 -31.43 16.87 25.87
N ASN A 268 -32.76 16.82 25.87
CA ASN A 268 -33.61 18.00 25.63
C ASN A 268 -33.41 19.06 26.72
N ALA A 269 -32.91 20.25 26.36
CA ALA A 269 -32.85 21.40 27.26
C ALA A 269 -33.09 22.66 26.42
N GLU A 270 -34.31 23.16 26.47
CA GLU A 270 -34.86 24.21 25.60
C GLU A 270 -34.31 25.63 25.90
N ASN A 271 -33.51 25.81 26.95
CA ASN A 271 -33.18 27.15 27.48
C ASN A 271 -31.71 27.61 27.35
N MET A 272 -30.84 26.87 26.63
CA MET A 272 -29.40 27.20 26.43
C MET A 272 -28.99 27.06 24.95
N LEU A 273 -29.70 27.75 24.05
CA LEU A 273 -29.61 27.55 22.60
C LEU A 273 -28.22 27.84 22.01
N ASP A 274 -27.53 28.91 22.43
CA ASP A 274 -26.27 29.34 21.79
C ASP A 274 -25.03 28.54 22.20
N LEU A 275 -24.81 28.34 23.51
CA LEU A 275 -23.65 27.60 24.01
C LEU A 275 -23.65 26.15 23.51
N ARG A 276 -24.83 25.53 23.47
CA ARG A 276 -24.97 24.16 22.99
C ARG A 276 -24.79 24.05 21.48
N LYS A 277 -25.26 25.04 20.71
CA LYS A 277 -25.03 25.08 19.26
C LYS A 277 -23.54 25.10 18.94
N GLU A 278 -22.76 25.94 19.62
CA GLU A 278 -21.31 25.98 19.46
C GLU A 278 -20.63 24.66 19.83
N GLU A 279 -21.00 24.05 20.95
CA GLU A 279 -20.45 22.76 21.37
C GLU A 279 -20.67 21.67 20.31
N LEU A 280 -21.88 21.57 19.76
CA LEU A 280 -22.21 20.61 18.70
C LEU A 280 -21.44 20.90 17.41
N ILE A 281 -21.25 22.18 17.04
CA ILE A 281 -20.41 22.56 15.91
C ILE A 281 -18.98 22.08 16.13
N LEU A 282 -18.40 22.34 17.30
CA LEU A 282 -17.03 21.95 17.62
C LEU A 282 -16.86 20.43 17.59
N MET A 283 -17.80 19.66 18.14
CA MET A 283 -17.79 18.20 18.04
C MET A 283 -17.83 17.72 16.58
N SER A 284 -18.67 18.34 15.75
CA SER A 284 -18.76 18.03 14.32
C SER A 284 -17.48 18.39 13.55
N LEU A 285 -16.84 19.52 13.89
CA LEU A 285 -15.53 19.89 13.32
C LEU A 285 -14.42 18.94 13.77
N GLU A 286 -14.42 18.50 15.03
CA GLU A 286 -13.47 17.48 15.52
C GLU A 286 -13.60 16.17 14.76
N ILE A 287 -14.82 15.73 14.44
CA ILE A 287 -15.07 14.57 13.58
C ILE A 287 -14.41 14.75 12.21
N ILE A 288 -14.65 15.88 11.55
CA ILE A 288 -14.10 16.18 10.23
C ILE A 288 -12.56 16.21 10.26
N ILE A 289 -11.99 16.87 11.28
CA ILE A 289 -10.54 16.92 11.50
C ILE A 289 -9.97 15.52 11.70
N CYS A 290 -10.59 14.73 12.56
CA CYS A 290 -10.17 13.36 12.86
C CYS A 290 -10.16 12.50 11.60
N LEU A 291 -11.23 12.53 10.82
CA LEU A 291 -11.35 11.75 9.59
C LEU A 291 -10.34 12.19 8.52
N ARG A 292 -10.14 13.50 8.31
CA ARG A 292 -9.15 14.00 7.36
C ARG A 292 -7.73 13.61 7.73
N ASN A 293 -7.36 13.83 8.99
CA ASN A 293 -6.05 13.44 9.51
C ASN A 293 -5.85 11.92 9.37
N PHE A 294 -6.90 11.13 9.62
CA PHE A 294 -6.84 9.69 9.46
C PHE A 294 -6.63 9.26 8.01
N VAL A 295 -7.41 9.79 7.06
CA VAL A 295 -7.26 9.49 5.63
C VAL A 295 -5.88 9.91 5.15
N GLU A 296 -5.46 11.15 5.44
CA GLU A 296 -4.15 11.66 5.05
C GLU A 296 -3.01 10.79 5.62
N LEU A 297 -3.05 10.51 6.93
CA LEU A 297 -2.05 9.67 7.59
C LEU A 297 -1.99 8.28 6.97
N THR A 298 -3.13 7.62 6.84
CA THR A 298 -3.21 6.23 6.36
C THR A 298 -2.79 6.13 4.91
N THR A 299 -3.31 7.02 4.04
CA THR A 299 -2.90 7.09 2.64
C THR A 299 -1.41 7.41 2.51
N ASN A 300 -0.88 8.35 3.29
CA ASN A 300 0.55 8.67 3.26
C ASN A 300 1.40 7.48 3.70
N ILE A 301 1.09 6.87 4.84
CA ILE A 301 1.86 5.73 5.36
C ILE A 301 1.78 4.55 4.40
N ILE A 302 0.59 4.18 3.95
CA ILE A 302 0.41 3.03 3.07
C ILE A 302 1.07 3.29 1.71
N ASN A 303 0.69 4.35 0.99
CA ASN A 303 1.18 4.58 -0.37
C ASN A 303 2.63 5.04 -0.44
N LYS A 304 3.12 5.83 0.51
CA LYS A 304 4.48 6.38 0.45
C LYS A 304 5.51 5.51 1.18
N THR A 305 5.06 4.60 2.06
CA THR A 305 5.98 3.84 2.93
C THR A 305 5.75 2.34 2.85
N ILE A 306 4.56 1.83 3.23
CA ILE A 306 4.33 0.38 3.28
C ILE A 306 4.36 -0.24 1.88
N THR A 307 3.55 0.27 0.94
CA THR A 307 3.48 -0.25 -0.43
C THR A 307 4.85 -0.27 -1.09
N PRO A 308 5.62 0.85 -1.12
CA PRO A 308 6.90 0.82 -1.78
C PRO A 308 7.89 -0.11 -1.11
N MET A 309 7.84 -0.24 0.22
CA MET A 309 8.73 -1.15 0.93
C MET A 309 8.40 -2.61 0.68
N LEU A 310 7.12 -2.98 0.70
CA LEU A 310 6.70 -4.34 0.37
C LEU A 310 7.06 -4.69 -1.07
N GLU A 311 6.85 -3.77 -2.01
CA GLU A 311 7.21 -3.98 -3.42
C GLU A 311 8.73 -4.06 -3.64
N LEU A 312 9.51 -3.15 -3.04
CA LEU A 312 10.99 -3.20 -3.10
C LEU A 312 11.54 -4.50 -2.52
N CYS A 313 10.85 -5.05 -1.53
CA CYS A 313 11.24 -6.28 -0.86
C CYS A 313 10.71 -7.53 -1.54
N ASN A 314 9.68 -7.40 -2.39
CA ASN A 314 9.14 -8.45 -3.24
C ASN A 314 9.93 -8.58 -4.55
N TYR A 315 11.25 -8.47 -4.47
CA TYR A 315 12.16 -8.57 -5.61
C TYR A 315 12.78 -9.98 -5.68
N ILE A 316 12.82 -10.52 -6.88
CA ILE A 316 13.53 -11.75 -7.22
C ILE A 316 14.79 -11.33 -7.98
N SER A 317 15.96 -11.84 -7.57
CA SER A 317 17.18 -11.60 -8.33
C SER A 317 17.01 -12.14 -9.76
N LEU A 318 17.62 -11.48 -10.74
CA LEU A 318 17.51 -11.94 -12.13
C LEU A 318 18.11 -13.33 -12.30
N GLU A 319 19.10 -13.67 -11.48
CA GLU A 319 19.75 -14.96 -11.34
C GLU A 319 18.76 -16.03 -10.86
N ASP A 320 18.00 -15.75 -9.80
CA ASP A 320 16.92 -16.63 -9.32
C ASP A 320 15.79 -16.75 -10.34
N ALA A 321 15.45 -15.66 -11.04
CA ALA A 321 14.45 -15.67 -12.10
C ALA A 321 14.89 -16.56 -13.28
N LEU A 322 16.17 -16.49 -13.68
CA LEU A 322 16.75 -17.40 -14.67
C LEU A 322 16.59 -18.86 -14.25
N GLU A 323 16.87 -19.16 -12.99
CA GLU A 323 16.75 -20.52 -12.47
C GLU A 323 15.29 -20.99 -12.46
N ALA A 324 14.35 -20.13 -12.04
CA ALA A 324 12.92 -20.43 -12.09
C ALA A 324 12.42 -20.73 -13.52
N PHE A 325 12.90 -19.98 -14.53
CA PHE A 325 12.56 -20.27 -15.93
C PHE A 325 13.16 -21.60 -16.41
N LYS A 326 14.39 -21.94 -16.03
CA LYS A 326 14.99 -23.25 -16.37
C LYS A 326 14.18 -24.39 -15.76
N ILE A 327 13.82 -24.29 -14.48
CA ILE A 327 12.99 -25.27 -13.78
C ILE A 327 11.66 -25.46 -14.53
N ARG A 328 11.01 -24.36 -14.92
CA ARG A 328 9.75 -24.41 -15.69
C ARG A 328 9.91 -25.12 -17.03
N ILE A 329 10.97 -24.80 -17.79
CA ILE A 329 11.24 -25.44 -19.08
C ILE A 329 11.42 -26.95 -18.90
N THR A 330 12.16 -27.37 -17.87
CA THR A 330 12.36 -28.79 -17.57
C THR A 330 11.05 -29.47 -17.22
N GLY A 331 10.23 -28.88 -16.33
CA GLY A 331 8.92 -29.42 -15.98
C GLY A 331 7.98 -29.55 -17.18
N LEU A 332 7.88 -28.50 -18.01
CA LEU A 332 7.06 -28.52 -19.22
C LEU A 332 7.52 -29.57 -20.24
N ARG A 333 8.83 -29.83 -20.33
CA ARG A 333 9.37 -30.90 -21.20
C ARG A 333 8.97 -32.28 -20.69
N SER A 334 9.12 -32.53 -19.39
CA SER A 334 8.70 -33.77 -18.76
C SER A 334 7.20 -34.02 -18.98
N ASP A 335 6.37 -32.99 -18.81
CA ASP A 335 4.93 -33.09 -19.07
C ASP A 335 4.61 -33.44 -20.53
N ILE A 336 5.30 -32.82 -21.49
CA ILE A 336 5.11 -33.11 -22.92
C ILE A 336 5.46 -34.56 -23.20
N ILE A 337 6.60 -35.05 -22.70
CA ILE A 337 7.03 -36.44 -22.86
C ILE A 337 5.96 -37.40 -22.30
N PHE A 338 5.44 -37.10 -21.11
CA PHE A 338 4.39 -37.91 -20.50
C PHE A 338 3.10 -37.94 -21.34
N ILE A 339 2.62 -36.79 -21.81
CA ILE A 339 1.42 -36.71 -22.65
C ILE A 339 1.64 -37.44 -23.98
N THR A 340 2.80 -37.29 -24.61
CA THR A 340 3.12 -37.95 -25.87
C THR A 340 3.19 -39.48 -25.70
N ALA A 341 3.82 -39.99 -24.63
CA ALA A 341 3.85 -41.42 -24.34
C ALA A 341 2.44 -41.99 -24.07
N ALA A 342 1.57 -41.23 -23.38
CA ALA A 342 0.18 -41.63 -23.17
C ALA A 342 -0.63 -41.69 -24.49
N MET A 343 -0.31 -40.82 -25.46
CA MET A 343 -0.92 -40.85 -26.79
C MET A 343 -0.43 -42.03 -27.65
N GLU A 344 0.80 -42.50 -27.43
CA GLU A 344 1.38 -43.64 -28.17
C GLU A 344 0.82 -45.00 -27.69
N ASN A 345 0.43 -45.10 -26.41
CA ASN A 345 -0.22 -46.28 -25.83
C ASN A 345 -1.71 -46.37 -26.21
N LYS A 346 -1.99 -46.52 -27.51
CA LYS A 346 -3.35 -46.55 -28.10
C LYS A 346 -4.28 -47.61 -27.53
N ASP A 347 -3.75 -48.70 -26.99
CA ASP A 347 -4.51 -49.88 -26.54
C ASP A 347 -5.45 -49.61 -25.34
N MET A 348 -5.36 -48.43 -24.71
CA MET A 348 -6.16 -48.06 -23.53
C MET A 348 -7.25 -47.00 -23.79
N LEU A 349 -7.30 -46.40 -24.98
CA LEU A 349 -8.28 -45.37 -25.32
C LEU A 349 -9.24 -45.91 -26.38
N GLU A 350 -10.43 -46.31 -25.94
CA GLU A 350 -11.60 -46.49 -26.82
C GLU A 350 -11.70 -45.30 -27.79
N GLU A 351 -12.00 -45.58 -29.07
CA GLU A 351 -11.89 -44.74 -30.29
C GLU A 351 -12.57 -43.35 -30.28
N LYS A 352 -12.40 -42.54 -29.24
CA LYS A 352 -12.87 -41.16 -29.21
C LYS A 352 -11.74 -40.26 -29.71
N GLU A 353 -11.98 -39.54 -30.80
CA GLU A 353 -11.02 -38.58 -31.38
C GLU A 353 -10.79 -37.34 -30.48
N GLU A 354 -11.76 -37.00 -29.64
CA GLU A 354 -11.76 -35.77 -28.84
C GLU A 354 -10.61 -35.67 -27.81
N PRO A 355 -10.31 -36.71 -26.99
CA PRO A 355 -9.17 -36.68 -26.07
C PRO A 355 -7.82 -36.47 -26.76
N PHE A 356 -7.60 -37.06 -27.94
CA PHE A 356 -6.38 -36.90 -28.71
C PHE A 356 -6.19 -35.46 -29.19
N LEU A 357 -7.28 -34.83 -29.67
CA LEU A 357 -7.26 -33.43 -30.09
C LEU A 357 -6.94 -32.50 -28.91
N LEU A 358 -7.51 -32.75 -27.74
CA LEU A 358 -7.24 -31.97 -26.53
C LEU A 358 -5.80 -32.14 -26.04
N ALA A 359 -5.25 -33.36 -26.07
CA ALA A 359 -3.86 -33.64 -25.72
C ALA A 359 -2.89 -32.91 -26.67
N ARG A 360 -3.15 -32.95 -27.98
CA ARG A 360 -2.35 -32.24 -28.99
C ARG A 360 -2.37 -30.73 -28.77
N LYS A 361 -3.55 -30.14 -28.55
CA LYS A 361 -3.68 -28.70 -28.21
C LYS A 361 -2.90 -28.35 -26.93
N THR A 362 -2.93 -29.23 -25.93
CA THR A 362 -2.19 -29.05 -24.67
C THR A 362 -0.68 -29.07 -24.89
N VAL A 363 -0.17 -30.02 -25.68
CA VAL A 363 1.26 -30.10 -26.04
C VAL A 363 1.73 -28.84 -26.76
N GLU A 364 0.98 -28.36 -27.75
CA GLU A 364 1.33 -27.13 -28.49
C GLU A 364 1.32 -25.89 -27.57
N LYS A 365 0.34 -25.78 -26.67
CA LYS A 365 0.34 -24.74 -25.63
C LYS A 365 1.59 -24.81 -24.76
N LYS A 366 2.00 -25.99 -24.30
CA LYS A 366 3.21 -26.17 -23.48
C LYS A 366 4.50 -25.84 -24.25
N LYS A 367 4.60 -26.21 -25.53
CA LYS A 367 5.73 -25.83 -26.41
C LYS A 367 5.83 -24.31 -26.56
N SER A 368 4.71 -23.63 -26.77
CA SER A 368 4.66 -22.16 -26.82
C SER A 368 5.17 -21.53 -25.51
N CYS A 369 4.73 -22.03 -24.35
CA CYS A 369 5.23 -21.59 -23.05
C CYS A 369 6.75 -21.79 -22.87
N ILE A 370 7.31 -22.89 -23.38
CA ILE A 370 8.77 -23.12 -23.37
C ILE A 370 9.49 -22.07 -24.22
N LEU A 371 8.97 -21.76 -25.40
CA LEU A 371 9.57 -20.74 -26.29
C LEU A 371 9.58 -19.36 -25.63
N LEU A 372 8.46 -18.96 -25.02
CA LEU A 372 8.36 -17.71 -24.26
C LEU A 372 9.37 -17.66 -23.11
N SER A 373 9.48 -18.74 -22.33
CA SER A 373 10.44 -18.83 -21.21
C SER A 373 11.89 -18.72 -21.68
N LYS A 374 12.23 -19.34 -22.83
CA LYS A 374 13.55 -19.20 -23.44
C LYS A 374 13.82 -17.74 -23.85
N THR A 375 12.86 -17.07 -24.48
CA THR A 375 13.00 -15.65 -24.84
C THR A 375 13.27 -14.77 -23.62
N GLU A 376 12.59 -15.01 -22.50
CA GLU A 376 12.84 -14.26 -21.25
C GLU A 376 14.22 -14.56 -20.66
N ILE A 377 14.67 -15.83 -20.66
CA ILE A 377 16.04 -16.18 -20.26
C ILE A 377 17.07 -15.40 -21.08
N ILE A 378 16.86 -15.26 -22.38
CA ILE A 378 17.78 -14.55 -23.29
C ILE A 378 17.82 -13.07 -22.95
N LYS A 379 16.66 -12.44 -22.75
CA LYS A 379 16.55 -11.03 -22.36
C LYS A 379 17.27 -10.77 -21.04
N ILE A 380 17.01 -11.60 -20.03
CA ILE A 380 17.63 -11.48 -18.71
C ILE A 380 19.15 -11.64 -18.81
N LYS A 381 19.64 -12.70 -19.48
CA LYS A 381 21.08 -12.92 -19.68
C LYS A 381 21.74 -11.73 -20.39
N SER A 382 21.15 -11.22 -21.47
CA SER A 382 21.67 -10.06 -22.20
C SER A 382 21.75 -8.81 -21.31
N PHE A 383 20.71 -8.57 -20.52
CA PHE A 383 20.67 -7.47 -19.59
C PHE A 383 21.77 -7.57 -18.52
N LEU A 384 21.93 -8.75 -17.91
CA LEU A 384 22.95 -9.01 -16.90
C LEU A 384 24.37 -8.83 -17.46
N LYS A 385 24.65 -9.39 -18.64
CA LYS A 385 25.94 -9.20 -19.35
C LYS A 385 26.26 -7.72 -19.58
N ARG A 386 25.25 -6.91 -19.90
CA ARG A 386 25.43 -5.47 -20.11
C ARG A 386 25.71 -4.71 -18.80
N ARG A 387 25.04 -5.08 -17.69
CA ARG A 387 25.10 -4.32 -16.43
C ARG A 387 26.23 -4.73 -15.50
N TYR A 388 26.59 -6.01 -15.47
CA TYR A 388 27.59 -6.52 -14.53
C TYR A 388 28.95 -5.82 -14.62
N PRO A 389 29.52 -5.51 -15.81
CA PRO A 389 30.84 -4.87 -15.88
C PRO A 389 30.93 -3.56 -15.08
N ASP A 390 29.96 -2.67 -15.24
CA ASP A 390 29.92 -1.39 -14.52
C ASP A 390 29.75 -1.59 -13.02
N LEU A 391 28.90 -2.54 -12.61
CA LEU A 391 28.63 -2.84 -11.21
C LEU A 391 29.81 -3.52 -10.52
N ILE A 392 30.51 -4.43 -11.21
CA ILE A 392 31.77 -5.03 -10.75
C ILE A 392 32.80 -3.92 -10.55
N MET A 393 32.99 -3.05 -11.54
CA MET A 393 33.95 -1.93 -11.45
C MET A 393 33.64 -1.03 -10.25
N HIS A 394 32.38 -0.63 -10.10
CA HIS A 394 31.93 0.20 -8.98
C HIS A 394 32.16 -0.49 -7.62
N LYS A 395 31.81 -1.78 -7.50
CA LYS A 395 32.03 -2.54 -6.26
C LYS A 395 33.50 -2.71 -5.92
N LYS A 396 34.36 -2.99 -6.91
CA LYS A 396 35.82 -3.03 -6.73
C LYS A 396 36.35 -1.68 -6.22
N PHE A 397 35.85 -0.57 -6.77
CA PHE A 397 36.19 0.77 -6.28
C PHE A 397 35.76 0.97 -4.82
N VAL A 398 34.54 0.61 -4.46
CA VAL A 398 34.04 0.71 -3.07
C VAL A 398 34.90 -0.13 -2.12
N VAL A 399 35.23 -1.38 -2.47
CA VAL A 399 36.10 -2.24 -1.66
C VAL A 399 37.47 -1.59 -1.46
N LYS A 400 38.08 -1.05 -2.52
CA LYS A 400 39.37 -0.33 -2.46
C LYS A 400 39.29 0.91 -1.55
N TYR A 401 38.19 1.66 -1.64
CA TYR A 401 37.94 2.83 -0.80
C TYR A 401 37.82 2.45 0.68
N LEU A 402 36.99 1.46 1.02
CA LEU A 402 36.78 0.99 2.40
C LEU A 402 38.09 0.52 3.03
N LEU A 403 38.89 -0.27 2.29
CA LEU A 403 40.21 -0.73 2.72
C LEU A 403 41.20 0.41 3.00
N LYS A 404 41.09 1.54 2.28
CA LYS A 404 41.97 2.71 2.44
C LYS A 404 41.54 3.63 3.59
N LYS A 405 40.24 3.77 3.83
CA LYS A 405 39.68 4.86 4.66
C LYS A 405 39.20 4.41 6.03
N ILE A 406 38.86 3.14 6.22
CA ILE A 406 38.25 2.66 7.47
C ILE A 406 39.26 1.76 8.19
N LYS A 407 39.51 2.05 9.48
CA LYS A 407 40.28 1.14 10.34
C LYS A 407 39.54 -0.21 10.39
N LYS A 408 40.26 -1.30 10.12
CA LYS A 408 39.69 -2.64 10.13
C LYS A 408 39.00 -2.92 11.46
N ASN A 409 37.76 -3.39 11.36
CA ASN A 409 36.99 -3.96 12.46
C ASN A 409 36.12 -5.08 11.88
N ASP A 410 35.57 -5.93 12.75
CA ASP A 410 34.85 -7.15 12.33
C ASP A 410 33.67 -6.85 11.39
N SER A 411 32.98 -5.73 11.62
CA SER A 411 31.83 -5.30 10.80
C SER A 411 32.26 -4.90 9.38
N THR A 412 33.34 -4.13 9.26
CA THR A 412 33.88 -3.67 7.98
C THR A 412 34.45 -4.84 7.18
N ASP A 413 35.13 -5.78 7.87
CA ASP A 413 35.68 -6.96 7.22
C ASP A 413 34.57 -7.89 6.70
N ALA A 414 33.48 -8.06 7.45
CA ALA A 414 32.31 -8.80 6.98
C ALA A 414 31.68 -8.17 5.73
N LEU A 415 31.54 -6.84 5.70
CA LEU A 415 31.05 -6.11 4.53
C LEU A 415 31.96 -6.28 3.30
N ILE A 416 33.27 -6.13 3.49
CA ILE A 416 34.25 -6.29 2.41
C ILE A 416 34.24 -7.72 1.86
N ARG A 417 34.18 -8.74 2.73
CA ARG A 417 34.06 -10.14 2.29
C ARG A 417 32.78 -10.36 1.48
N GLY A 418 31.64 -9.83 1.94
CA GLY A 418 30.38 -9.90 1.20
C GLY A 418 30.48 -9.28 -0.19
N LEU A 419 31.05 -8.07 -0.29
CA LEU A 419 31.25 -7.40 -1.59
C LEU A 419 32.17 -8.16 -2.54
N ARG A 420 33.26 -8.76 -2.03
CA ARG A 420 34.17 -9.57 -2.84
C ARG A 420 33.49 -10.83 -3.38
N LYS A 421 32.75 -11.53 -2.52
CA LYS A 421 31.98 -12.70 -2.92
C LYS A 421 30.97 -12.36 -4.03
N GLU A 422 30.24 -11.25 -3.88
CA GLU A 422 29.32 -10.78 -4.93
C GLU A 422 30.04 -10.45 -6.25
N ILE A 423 31.25 -9.89 -6.19
CA ILE A 423 32.06 -9.62 -7.40
C ILE A 423 32.43 -10.94 -8.08
N GLU A 424 32.94 -11.92 -7.32
CA GLU A 424 33.33 -13.24 -7.82
C GLU A 424 32.15 -13.97 -8.46
N GLU A 425 30.96 -13.91 -7.85
CA GLU A 425 29.73 -14.49 -8.40
C GLU A 425 29.33 -13.83 -9.75
N MET A 426 29.46 -12.50 -9.86
CA MET A 426 29.17 -11.78 -11.12
C MET A 426 30.19 -12.07 -12.22
N GLU A 427 31.47 -12.18 -11.87
CA GLU A 427 32.55 -12.54 -12.81
C GLU A 427 32.35 -13.96 -13.33
N LEU A 428 32.07 -14.92 -12.44
CA LEU A 428 31.77 -16.30 -12.81
C LEU A 428 30.56 -16.41 -13.74
N PHE A 429 29.52 -15.59 -13.53
CA PHE A 429 28.38 -15.53 -14.44
C PHE A 429 28.77 -15.05 -15.84
N LEU A 430 29.65 -14.04 -15.95
CA LEU A 430 30.12 -13.54 -17.24
C LEU A 430 30.93 -14.61 -17.98
N ASP A 431 31.81 -15.33 -17.27
CA ASP A 431 32.69 -16.35 -17.84
C ASP A 431 31.92 -17.59 -18.34
N THR A 432 30.92 -18.03 -17.59
CA THR A 432 30.09 -19.21 -17.94
C THR A 432 29.06 -18.92 -19.03
N SER A 433 28.87 -17.65 -19.36
CA SER A 433 27.88 -17.25 -20.35
C SER A 433 28.45 -17.39 -21.76
N GLU A 434 28.26 -18.56 -22.38
CA GLU A 434 28.71 -18.86 -23.74
C GLU A 434 28.57 -17.64 -24.69
N PRO A 435 29.59 -17.37 -25.53
CA PRO A 435 29.53 -16.29 -26.49
C PRO A 435 28.32 -16.53 -27.38
N TYR A 436 27.41 -15.55 -27.37
CA TYR A 436 26.22 -15.62 -28.18
C TYR A 436 26.67 -15.72 -29.64
N PRO A 437 26.25 -16.74 -30.41
CA PRO A 437 26.56 -16.75 -31.83
C PRO A 437 25.87 -15.53 -32.42
N HIS A 438 26.66 -14.49 -32.72
CA HIS A 438 26.20 -13.36 -33.51
C HIS A 438 25.83 -13.91 -34.88
N LYS A 439 24.56 -14.30 -35.03
CA LYS A 439 23.97 -14.46 -36.35
C LYS A 439 24.02 -13.07 -36.95
N ASN A 440 25.01 -12.85 -37.82
CA ASN A 440 25.11 -11.68 -38.67
C ASN A 440 23.81 -11.60 -39.48
N PHE A 441 22.84 -10.84 -38.98
CA PHE A 441 21.74 -10.36 -39.80
C PHE A 441 22.36 -9.37 -40.78
N LYS A 442 22.86 -9.89 -41.90
CA LYS A 442 23.08 -9.08 -43.09
C LYS A 442 21.71 -8.52 -43.47
N LYS A 443 21.58 -7.20 -43.39
CA LYS A 443 20.41 -6.44 -43.83
C LYS A 443 20.18 -6.62 -45.32
#